data_AF-A0A653BTS6-F1
#
_entry.id   AF-A0A653BTS6-F1
#
_cell.length_a   1.000
_cell.length_b   1.000
_cell.length_c   1.000
_cell.angle_alpha   90.00
_cell.angle_beta   90.00
_cell.angle_gamma   90.00
#
_symmetry.space_group_name_H-M   'P 1'
#
loop_
_entity.id
_entity.type
_entity.pdbx_description
1 polymer ?
#
loop_
_entity_poly.entity_id
_entity_poly.type
_entity_poly.pdbx_seq_one_letter_code
_entity_poly.pdbx_strand_id
1 'polypeptide(L)'
;MMVATLPLYLGYVLILFAQHVYMMHVGRFITGLGAGAFSCCCPLYASEIAPKVIRGRVVSFYFMFVSFGFVYANILGWLLPLKLFIFACIIVPVIFTAMFFFQPISPVHAVQTGKANEAADALRALRGSKYDITTEINTIKLELSRASRRTKFFG
;
A
#
# COMPACT_ATOMS: atom_id res chain seq x y z
N MET A 1 0.93 5.76 -0.10
CA MET A 1 -0.05 5.00 0.71
C MET A 1 -1.14 5.92 1.26
N MET A 2 -0.85 6.79 2.24
CA MET A 2 -1.88 7.66 2.85
C MET A 2 -2.49 8.71 1.91
N VAL A 3 -1.73 9.25 0.96
CA VAL A 3 -2.30 10.16 -0.06
C VAL A 3 -3.26 9.41 -1.01
N ALA A 4 -3.00 8.12 -1.25
CA ALA A 4 -3.85 7.30 -2.12
C ALA A 4 -5.17 6.88 -1.45
N THR A 5 -5.29 6.92 -0.10
CA THR A 5 -6.56 6.65 0.57
C THR A 5 -7.57 7.78 0.40
N LEU A 6 -7.10 9.02 0.22
CA LEU A 6 -7.97 10.20 0.06
C LEU A 6 -8.95 10.07 -1.13
N PRO A 7 -8.51 9.76 -2.36
CA PRO A 7 -9.44 9.58 -3.49
C PRO A 7 -10.36 8.36 -3.28
N LEU A 8 -9.92 7.30 -2.59
CA LEU A 8 -10.78 6.17 -2.25
C LEU A 8 -11.96 6.59 -1.36
N TYR A 9 -11.68 7.28 -0.25
CA TYR A 9 -12.74 7.78 0.63
C TYR A 9 -13.67 8.75 -0.10
N LEU A 10 -13.09 9.66 -0.88
CA LEU A 10 -13.86 10.66 -1.62
C LEU A 10 -14.77 10.01 -2.67
N GLY A 11 -14.28 8.98 -3.37
CA GLY A 11 -15.05 8.18 -4.31
C GLY A 11 -16.19 7.40 -3.63
N TYR A 12 -15.95 6.79 -2.46
CA TYR A 12 -17.00 6.10 -1.70
C TYR A 12 -18.08 7.03 -1.17
N VAL A 13 -17.71 8.22 -0.65
CA VAL A 13 -18.67 9.25 -0.22
C VAL A 13 -19.50 9.72 -1.41
N LEU A 14 -18.87 9.95 -2.57
CA LEU A 14 -19.58 10.36 -3.78
C LEU A 14 -20.60 9.30 -4.26
N ILE A 15 -20.24 8.01 -4.16
CA ILE A 15 -21.14 6.90 -4.50
C ILE A 15 -22.28 6.80 -3.48
N LEU A 16 -22.04 7.06 -2.20
CA LEU A 16 -23.06 7.00 -1.15
C LEU A 16 -24.16 8.06 -1.32
N PHE A 17 -23.78 9.28 -1.75
CA PHE A 17 -24.70 10.39 -2.02
C PHE A 17 -25.15 10.47 -3.49
N ALA A 18 -24.79 9.49 -4.33
CA ALA A 18 -25.14 9.53 -5.75
C ALA A 18 -26.65 9.40 -5.95
N GLN A 19 -27.27 10.45 -6.49
CA GLN A 19 -28.69 10.45 -6.90
C GLN A 19 -28.86 10.17 -8.40
N HIS A 20 -27.78 10.28 -9.18
CA HIS A 20 -27.79 10.08 -10.63
C HIS A 20 -26.71 9.09 -11.07
N VAL A 21 -26.99 8.35 -12.16
CA VAL A 21 -26.08 7.33 -12.72
C VAL A 21 -24.71 7.93 -13.09
N TYR A 22 -24.67 9.17 -13.57
CA TYR A 22 -23.42 9.89 -13.86
C TYR A 22 -22.55 10.10 -12.62
N MET A 23 -23.13 10.46 -11.47
CA MET A 23 -22.38 10.57 -10.21
C MET A 23 -21.79 9.22 -9.79
N MET A 24 -22.53 8.13 -10.00
CA MET A 24 -22.03 6.78 -9.71
C MET A 24 -20.82 6.42 -10.59
N HIS A 25 -20.84 6.78 -11.87
CA HIS A 25 -19.70 6.56 -12.77
C HIS A 25 -18.47 7.38 -12.39
N VAL A 26 -18.66 8.67 -12.08
CA VAL A 26 -17.57 9.54 -11.62
C VAL A 26 -16.97 9.02 -10.31
N GLY A 27 -17.81 8.60 -9.37
CA GLY A 27 -17.36 8.00 -8.12
C GLY A 27 -16.51 6.75 -8.36
N ARG A 28 -16.98 5.84 -9.23
CA ARG A 28 -16.22 4.62 -9.60
C ARG A 28 -14.89 4.94 -10.28
N PHE A 29 -14.83 5.99 -11.10
CA PHE A 29 -13.59 6.42 -11.72
C PHE A 29 -12.57 6.88 -10.68
N ILE A 30 -12.99 7.72 -9.73
CA ILE A 30 -12.12 8.22 -8.65
C ILE A 30 -11.67 7.05 -7.74
N THR A 31 -12.59 6.19 -7.33
CA THR A 31 -12.26 4.99 -6.53
C THR A 31 -11.29 4.09 -7.27
N GLY A 32 -11.45 3.95 -8.60
CA GLY A 32 -10.55 3.17 -9.47
C GLY A 32 -9.13 3.75 -9.50
N LEU A 33 -8.99 5.08 -9.59
CA LEU A 33 -7.67 5.73 -9.53
C LEU A 33 -6.97 5.47 -8.20
N GLY A 34 -7.70 5.58 -7.08
CA GLY A 34 -7.17 5.26 -5.75
C GLY A 34 -6.77 3.79 -5.65
N ALA A 35 -7.63 2.87 -6.08
CA ALA A 35 -7.35 1.43 -6.09
C ALA A 35 -6.13 1.06 -6.95
N GLY A 36 -5.95 1.71 -8.11
CA GLY A 36 -4.79 1.54 -8.97
C GLY A 36 -3.49 1.96 -8.29
N ALA A 37 -3.47 3.14 -7.67
CA ALA A 37 -2.33 3.60 -6.89
C ALA A 37 -2.00 2.64 -5.73
N PHE A 38 -3.03 2.11 -5.06
CA PHE A 38 -2.85 1.08 -4.02
C PHE A 38 -2.24 -0.20 -4.55
N SER A 39 -2.72 -0.69 -5.69
CA SER A 39 -2.24 -1.93 -6.31
C SER A 39 -0.76 -1.88 -6.66
N CYS A 40 -0.22 -0.70 -7.01
CA CYS A 40 1.22 -0.53 -7.23
C CYS A 40 1.99 -0.35 -5.92
N CYS A 41 1.50 0.51 -5.03
CA CYS A 41 2.24 0.89 -3.83
C CYS A 41 2.27 -0.23 -2.77
N CYS A 42 1.21 -1.04 -2.61
CA CYS A 42 1.12 -2.10 -1.60
C CYS A 42 2.19 -3.19 -1.78
N PRO A 43 2.29 -3.85 -2.95
CA PRO A 43 3.32 -4.85 -3.16
C PRO A 43 4.71 -4.22 -3.15
N LEU A 44 4.87 -2.98 -3.63
CA LEU A 44 6.14 -2.26 -3.56
C LEU A 44 6.60 -2.11 -2.10
N TYR A 45 5.74 -1.57 -1.25
CA TYR A 45 6.01 -1.39 0.18
C TYR A 45 6.27 -2.72 0.90
N ALA A 46 5.43 -3.73 0.67
CA ALA A 46 5.62 -5.07 1.22
C ALA A 46 6.96 -5.67 0.79
N SER A 47 7.40 -5.34 -0.43
CA SER A 47 8.64 -5.83 -1.00
C SER A 47 9.91 -5.09 -0.54
N GLU A 48 9.76 -3.84 -0.07
CA GLU A 48 10.82 -3.06 0.58
C GLU A 48 11.07 -3.51 2.02
N ILE A 49 10.03 -4.04 2.66
CA ILE A 49 10.05 -4.46 4.07
C ILE A 49 10.43 -5.93 4.23
N ALA A 50 10.05 -6.77 3.26
CA ALA A 50 10.34 -8.19 3.32
C ALA A 50 11.84 -8.49 3.10
N PRO A 51 12.44 -9.44 3.85
CA PRO A 51 13.76 -9.96 3.52
C PRO A 51 13.82 -10.53 2.10
N LYS A 52 14.97 -10.36 1.43
CA LYS A 52 15.21 -10.78 0.04
C LYS A 52 14.76 -12.23 -0.23
N VAL A 53 14.90 -13.11 0.76
CA VAL A 53 14.54 -14.54 0.68
C VAL A 53 13.02 -14.80 0.68
N ILE A 54 12.21 -13.93 1.31
CA ILE A 54 10.76 -14.14 1.47
C ILE A 54 9.92 -13.15 0.67
N ARG A 55 10.55 -12.18 0.00
CA ARG A 55 9.89 -11.12 -0.79
C ARG A 55 8.83 -11.67 -1.74
N GLY A 56 9.15 -12.74 -2.47
CA GLY A 56 8.21 -13.41 -3.36
C GLY A 56 6.97 -13.95 -2.64
N ARG A 57 7.16 -14.60 -1.47
CA ARG A 57 6.05 -15.16 -0.68
C ARG A 57 5.13 -14.07 -0.14
N VAL A 58 5.68 -12.96 0.33
CA VAL A 58 4.90 -11.83 0.87
C VAL A 58 4.04 -11.20 -0.23
N VAL A 59 4.58 -11.04 -1.43
CA VAL A 59 3.83 -10.51 -2.58
C VAL A 59 2.74 -11.50 -3.02
N SER A 60 3.01 -12.80 -3.06
CA SER A 60 1.98 -13.81 -3.36
C SER A 60 0.86 -13.82 -2.32
N PHE A 61 1.19 -13.67 -1.03
CA PHE A 61 0.19 -13.52 0.03
C PHE A 61 -0.69 -12.30 -0.17
N TYR A 62 -0.11 -11.15 -0.57
CA TYR A 62 -0.88 -9.96 -0.91
C TYR A 62 -1.91 -10.24 -2.02
N PHE A 63 -1.48 -10.87 -3.12
CA PHE A 63 -2.41 -11.22 -4.20
C PHE A 63 -3.48 -12.23 -3.77
N MET A 64 -3.17 -13.15 -2.85
CA MET A 64 -4.16 -14.04 -2.28
C MET A 64 -5.24 -13.27 -1.51
N PHE A 65 -4.86 -12.29 -0.69
CA PHE A 65 -5.82 -11.42 0.00
C PHE A 65 -6.66 -10.58 -0.96
N VAL A 66 -6.08 -10.08 -2.06
CA VAL A 66 -6.82 -9.38 -3.11
C VAL A 66 -7.89 -10.30 -3.73
N SER A 67 -7.55 -11.55 -4.04
CA SER A 67 -8.50 -12.53 -4.56
C SER A 67 -9.64 -12.81 -3.57
N PHE A 68 -9.34 -12.96 -2.28
CA PHE A 68 -10.37 -13.08 -1.23
C PHE A 68 -11.28 -11.84 -1.17
N GLY A 69 -10.73 -10.64 -1.33
CA GLY A 69 -11.51 -9.41 -1.40
C GLY A 69 -12.50 -9.39 -2.57
N PHE A 70 -12.10 -9.88 -3.74
CA PHE A 70 -13.00 -10.01 -4.89
C PHE A 70 -14.15 -11.00 -4.63
N VAL A 71 -13.84 -12.14 -4.03
CA VAL A 71 -14.87 -13.15 -3.67
C VAL A 71 -15.83 -12.55 -2.63
N TYR A 72 -15.31 -11.90 -1.59
CA TYR A 72 -16.08 -11.21 -0.57
C TYR A 72 -17.02 -10.15 -1.18
N ALA A 73 -16.51 -9.31 -2.08
CA ALA A 73 -17.30 -8.28 -2.74
C ALA A 73 -18.42 -8.87 -3.61
N ASN A 74 -18.18 -9.98 -4.31
CA ASN A 74 -19.21 -10.65 -5.11
C ASN A 74 -20.30 -11.28 -4.23
N ILE A 75 -19.91 -11.94 -3.13
CA ILE A 75 -20.87 -12.55 -2.20
C ILE A 75 -21.75 -11.49 -1.55
N LEU A 76 -21.17 -10.40 -1.06
CA LEU A 76 -21.93 -9.30 -0.47
C LEU A 76 -22.78 -8.57 -1.50
N GLY A 77 -22.28 -8.38 -2.72
CA GLY A 77 -23.04 -7.75 -3.81
C GLY A 77 -24.29 -8.55 -4.20
N TRP A 78 -24.26 -9.87 -4.05
CA TRP A 78 -25.42 -10.73 -4.28
C TRP A 78 -26.41 -10.73 -3.10
N LEU A 79 -25.91 -10.72 -1.86
CA LEU A 79 -26.73 -10.89 -0.66
C LEU A 79 -27.33 -9.58 -0.11
N LEU A 80 -26.69 -8.44 -0.32
CA LEU A 80 -27.00 -7.20 0.39
C LEU A 80 -27.52 -6.08 -0.54
N PRO A 81 -28.41 -5.22 -0.02
CA PRO A 81 -28.78 -3.98 -0.71
C PRO A 81 -27.57 -3.06 -0.84
N LEU A 82 -27.55 -2.30 -1.94
CA LEU A 82 -26.40 -1.50 -2.41
C LEU A 82 -25.81 -0.56 -1.34
N LYS A 83 -26.65 -0.01 -0.46
CA LYS A 83 -26.20 0.85 0.67
C LYS A 83 -25.37 0.07 1.70
N LEU A 84 -25.81 -1.12 2.11
CA LEU A 84 -25.08 -1.94 3.09
C LEU A 84 -23.77 -2.47 2.48
N PHE A 85 -23.77 -2.78 1.19
CA PHE A 85 -22.57 -3.14 0.44
C PHE A 85 -21.53 -1.99 0.45
N ILE A 86 -21.95 -0.76 0.18
CA ILE A 86 -21.05 0.41 0.23
C ILE A 86 -20.47 0.61 1.63
N PHE A 87 -21.29 0.49 2.69
CA PHE A 87 -20.80 0.57 4.07
C PHE A 87 -19.77 -0.51 4.40
N ALA A 88 -20.01 -1.76 3.98
CA ALA A 88 -19.04 -2.84 4.14
C ALA A 88 -17.72 -2.54 3.40
N CYS A 89 -17.79 -1.98 2.19
CA CYS A 89 -16.62 -1.58 1.43
C CYS A 89 -15.85 -0.38 2.02
N ILE A 90 -16.50 0.52 2.77
CA ILE A 90 -15.83 1.65 3.45
C ILE A 90 -15.13 1.19 4.72
N ILE A 91 -15.68 0.22 5.45
CA ILE A 91 -15.08 -0.29 6.69
C ILE A 91 -13.67 -0.85 6.46
N VAL A 92 -13.46 -1.57 5.35
CA VAL A 92 -12.17 -2.20 5.02
C VAL A 92 -11.02 -1.17 4.89
N PRO A 93 -11.11 -0.09 4.08
CA PRO A 93 -10.07 0.93 4.00
C PRO A 93 -9.92 1.74 5.30
N VAL A 94 -10.99 1.93 6.09
CA VAL A 94 -10.90 2.56 7.43
C VAL A 94 -10.00 1.77 8.35
N ILE A 95 -10.23 0.46 8.46
CA ILE A 95 -9.39 -0.43 9.26
C ILE A 95 -7.95 -0.41 8.74
N PHE A 96 -7.77 -0.46 7.41
CA PHE A 96 -6.45 -0.41 6.80
C PHE A 96 -5.70 0.89 7.13
N THR A 97 -6.41 2.03 7.11
CA THR A 97 -5.82 3.34 7.43
C THR A 97 -5.42 3.42 8.91
N ALA A 98 -6.26 2.89 9.80
CA ALA A 98 -5.96 2.82 11.22
C ALA A 98 -4.74 1.94 11.52
N MET A 99 -4.62 0.79 10.84
CA MET A 99 -3.43 -0.07 10.95
C MET A 99 -2.18 0.61 10.38
N PHE A 100 -2.30 1.38 9.30
CA PHE A 100 -1.16 2.08 8.69
C PHE A 100 -0.57 3.17 9.59
N PHE A 101 -1.37 3.78 10.48
CA PHE A 101 -0.88 4.76 11.45
C PHE A 101 0.13 4.16 12.44
N PHE A 102 0.06 2.87 12.71
CA PHE A 102 0.98 2.17 13.62
C PHE A 102 2.23 1.62 12.91
N GLN A 103 2.31 1.71 11.59
CA GLN A 103 3.37 1.03 10.84
C GLN A 103 4.60 1.94 10.62
N PRO A 104 5.82 1.46 10.89
CA PRO A 104 7.03 2.26 10.74
C PRO A 104 7.25 2.64 9.27
N ILE A 105 7.83 3.82 9.06
CA ILE A 105 8.18 4.37 7.74
C ILE A 105 9.06 3.37 6.97
N SER A 106 8.84 3.26 5.65
CA SER A 106 9.66 2.39 4.79
C SER A 106 11.16 2.72 4.96
N PRO A 107 12.00 1.74 5.33
CA PRO A 107 13.42 1.97 5.59
C PRO A 107 14.18 2.40 4.33
N VAL A 108 13.71 1.98 3.14
CA VAL A 108 14.30 2.41 1.86
C VAL A 108 14.07 3.90 1.63
N HIS A 109 12.87 4.40 1.93
CA HIS A 109 12.54 5.82 1.80
C HIS A 109 13.34 6.68 2.80
N ALA A 110 13.52 6.21 4.03
CA ALA A 110 14.33 6.87 5.05
C ALA A 110 15.83 6.94 4.67
N VAL A 111 16.37 5.89 4.02
CA VAL A 111 17.75 5.92 3.47
C VAL A 111 17.87 6.89 2.29
N GLN A 112 16.86 6.95 1.41
CA GLN A 112 16.84 7.89 0.27
C GLN A 112 16.79 9.35 0.68
N THR A 113 16.08 9.67 1.76
CA THR A 113 15.95 11.05 2.30
C THR A 113 17.12 11.46 3.20
N GLY A 114 18.15 10.63 3.33
CA GLY A 114 19.36 10.93 4.11
C GLY A 114 19.20 10.78 5.63
N LYS A 115 18.04 10.32 6.10
CA LYS A 115 17.73 10.13 7.52
C LYS A 115 18.17 8.73 7.99
N ALA A 116 19.48 8.54 8.09
CA ALA A 116 20.08 7.25 8.44
C ALA A 116 19.64 6.71 9.81
N ASN A 117 19.35 7.59 10.79
CA ASN A 117 18.90 7.18 12.12
C ASN A 117 17.46 6.61 12.10
N GLU A 118 16.56 7.27 11.38
CA GLU A 118 15.15 6.87 11.23
C GLU A 118 15.03 5.54 10.44
N ALA A 119 15.93 5.35 9.46
CA ALA A 119 16.07 4.07 8.75
C ALA A 119 16.54 2.93 9.66
N ALA A 120 17.50 3.20 10.55
CA ALA A 120 18.02 2.21 11.49
C ALA A 120 16.95 1.78 12.51
N ASP A 121 16.14 2.71 13.01
CA ASP A 121 15.07 2.42 13.96
C ASP A 121 13.89 1.67 13.31
N ALA A 122 13.51 2.01 12.07
CA ALA A 122 12.55 1.24 11.29
C ALA A 122 13.04 -0.19 11.02
N LEU A 123 14.32 -0.37 10.67
CA LEU A 123 14.94 -1.69 10.49
C LEU A 123 15.02 -2.48 11.80
N ARG A 124 15.29 -1.84 12.95
CA ARG A 124 15.24 -2.47 14.28
C ARG A 124 13.84 -2.97 14.63
N ALA A 125 12.82 -2.16 14.34
CA ALA A 125 11.43 -2.53 14.57
C ALA A 125 10.99 -3.73 13.71
N LEU A 126 11.53 -3.85 12.49
CA LEU A 126 11.16 -4.88 11.52
C LEU A 126 11.96 -6.18 11.61
N ARG A 127 13.26 -6.11 11.92
CA ARG A 127 14.18 -7.26 12.00
C ARG A 127 14.41 -7.76 13.42
N GLY A 128 14.08 -6.95 14.43
CA GLY A 128 14.40 -7.18 15.83
C GLY A 128 15.79 -6.69 16.22
N SER A 129 15.98 -6.40 17.51
CA SER A 129 17.17 -5.71 18.04
C SER A 129 18.52 -6.45 17.87
N LYS A 130 18.52 -7.72 17.48
CA LYS A 130 19.73 -8.56 17.36
C LYS A 130 20.26 -8.72 15.93
N TYR A 131 19.59 -8.14 14.93
CA TYR A 131 20.02 -8.25 13.53
C TYR A 131 21.04 -7.16 13.18
N ASP A 132 22.07 -7.51 12.41
CA ASP A 132 23.13 -6.58 12.02
C ASP A 132 22.65 -5.66 10.89
N ILE A 133 21.97 -4.59 11.28
CA ILE A 133 21.31 -3.60 10.42
C ILE A 133 22.33 -2.84 9.55
N THR A 134 23.58 -2.75 10.01
CA THR A 134 24.68 -2.04 9.35
C THR A 134 24.95 -2.57 7.94
N THR A 135 24.91 -3.89 7.79
CA THR A 135 25.17 -4.59 6.52
C THR A 135 24.00 -4.40 5.54
N GLU A 136 22.77 -4.39 6.04
CA GLU A 136 21.56 -4.18 5.24
C GLU A 136 21.44 -2.74 4.75
N ILE A 137 21.73 -1.74 5.61
CA ILE A 137 21.78 -0.31 5.23
C ILE A 137 22.82 -0.06 4.14
N ASN A 138 24.03 -0.64 4.28
CA ASN A 138 25.09 -0.48 3.28
C ASN A 138 24.70 -1.12 1.94
N THR A 139 24.02 -2.25 1.97
CA THR A 139 23.48 -2.90 0.77
C THR A 139 22.43 -2.03 0.08
N ILE A 140 21.49 -1.45 0.84
CA ILE A 140 20.47 -0.54 0.32
C ILE A 140 21.10 0.71 -0.32
N LYS A 141 22.12 1.32 0.33
CA LYS A 141 22.86 2.47 -0.23
C LYS A 141 23.61 2.12 -1.53
N LEU A 142 24.20 0.93 -1.61
CA LEU A 142 24.87 0.45 -2.82
C LEU A 142 23.89 0.22 -3.97
N GLU A 143 22.71 -0.35 -3.70
CA GLU A 143 21.68 -0.54 -4.74
C GLU A 143 21.12 0.80 -5.24
N LEU A 144 20.91 1.76 -4.33
CA LEU A 144 20.47 3.12 -4.68
C LEU A 144 21.50 3.88 -5.53
N SER A 145 22.77 3.84 -5.14
CA SER A 145 23.83 4.50 -5.90
C SER A 145 24.05 3.85 -7.27
N ARG A 146 23.82 2.54 -7.43
CA ARG A 146 23.78 1.87 -8.75
C ARG A 146 22.57 2.30 -9.58
N ALA A 147 21.39 2.42 -8.98
CA ALA A 147 20.19 2.89 -9.67
C ALA A 147 20.36 4.32 -10.19
N SER A 148 20.84 5.26 -9.36
CA SER A 148 21.11 6.64 -9.81
C SER A 148 22.17 6.74 -10.90
N ARG A 149 23.19 5.86 -10.88
CA ARG A 149 24.22 5.82 -11.94
C ARG A 149 23.64 5.35 -13.27
N ARG A 150 22.68 4.43 -13.25
CA ARG A 150 22.02 3.90 -14.45
C ARG A 150 21.08 4.93 -15.08
N THR A 151 20.40 5.75 -14.28
CA THR A 151 19.55 6.85 -14.76
C THR A 151 20.37 7.96 -15.44
N LYS A 152 21.56 8.28 -14.92
CA LYS A 152 22.50 9.24 -15.56
C LYS A 152 23.12 8.74 -16.86
N PHE A 153 23.03 7.45 -17.16
CA PHE A 153 23.58 6.86 -18.38
C PHE A 153 22.56 6.84 -19.53
N PHE A 154 21.28 7.07 -19.23
CA PHE A 154 20.16 7.03 -20.17
C PHE A 154 19.52 8.40 -20.45
N GLY A 155 20.05 9.48 -19.88
CA GLY A 155 19.66 10.86 -20.15
C GLY A 155 20.85 11.65 -20.66
#